data_AF-A0AA48H9I8-F1
#
_entry.id   AF-A0AA48H9I8-F1
#
_cell.length_a   1.000
_cell.length_b   1.000
_cell.length_c   1.000
_cell.angle_alpha   90.00
_cell.angle_beta   90.00
_cell.angle_gamma   90.00
#
_symmetry.space_group_name_H-M   'P 1'
#
loop_
_entity.id
_entity.type
_entity.pdbx_description
1 polymer ?
#
loop_
_entity_poly.entity_id
_entity_poly.type
_entity_poly.pdbx_seq_one_letter_code
_entity_poly.pdbx_strand_id
1 'polypeptide(L)'
;MRLGDALDPHLFDAYPAGSNEQAARALNGTDLILVYDGPGAIDALDRAMLKAMTFVPFCAYGKPHDPWRVVSALRRGAIDYFLFPTDVTLNERALLAYSEGRKRSLRRLQFEKARIAIGNLSTRQYEIVVLAADGLTPRMIGRQLGLAQRTVEVHLNAAMRTLRLETEQQLPELKFALQHSHVDGATSNFKHPPLSPYEPGG
;
A
#
# COMPACT_ATOMS: atom_id res chain seq x y z
N MET A 1 12.09 -14.30 17.89
CA MET A 1 12.08 -13.09 18.73
C MET A 1 12.62 -11.95 17.88
N ARG A 2 11.73 -10.97 17.58
CA ARG A 2 11.88 -9.58 17.06
C ARG A 2 11.08 -9.34 15.77
N LEU A 3 10.34 -8.24 15.57
CA LEU A 3 10.37 -6.91 16.18
C LEU A 3 9.06 -6.56 16.93
N GLY A 4 9.12 -6.02 18.14
CA GLY A 4 10.34 -5.75 18.89
C GLY A 4 10.71 -6.80 19.92
N ASP A 5 9.81 -7.73 20.25
CA ASP A 5 9.65 -8.44 21.54
C ASP A 5 9.80 -7.62 22.84
N ALA A 6 10.11 -6.33 22.76
CA ALA A 6 10.86 -5.62 23.79
C ALA A 6 10.46 -4.14 23.89
N LEU A 7 9.25 -3.80 23.45
CA LEU A 7 8.68 -2.46 23.61
C LEU A 7 7.86 -2.54 24.92
N ASP A 8 8.21 -1.88 26.01
CA ASP A 8 8.46 -0.45 26.24
C ASP A 8 9.76 -0.29 27.09
N PRO A 9 10.23 0.87 27.63
CA PRO A 9 9.41 1.98 28.16
C PRO A 9 9.77 3.41 27.69
N HIS A 10 10.96 3.63 27.12
CA HIS A 10 11.48 4.99 26.86
C HIS A 10 11.89 5.23 25.41
N LEU A 11 11.68 4.24 24.53
CA LEU A 11 12.23 4.23 23.16
C LEU A 11 11.55 5.25 22.22
N PHE A 12 10.49 5.91 22.71
CA PHE A 12 9.71 6.97 22.07
C PHE A 12 9.74 8.31 22.85
N ASP A 13 10.49 8.40 23.96
CA ASP A 13 10.25 9.41 25.02
C ASP A 13 10.83 10.83 24.83
N ALA A 14 11.53 11.14 23.75
CA ALA A 14 11.94 12.53 23.48
C ALA A 14 11.86 12.82 21.99
N TYR A 15 10.91 13.67 21.58
CA TYR A 15 11.15 14.49 20.37
C TYR A 15 12.50 15.22 20.53
N PRO A 16 13.23 15.72 19.49
CA PRO A 16 13.12 15.62 18.02
C PRO A 16 14.48 15.40 17.29
N ALA A 17 14.48 15.49 15.95
CA ALA A 17 15.61 15.71 15.02
C ALA A 17 16.42 14.51 14.50
N GLY A 18 16.52 14.49 13.17
CA GLY A 18 17.58 13.79 12.46
C GLY A 18 17.19 12.42 11.95
N SER A 19 16.68 12.43 10.72
CA SER A 19 16.78 11.31 9.80
C SER A 19 15.70 10.21 9.92
N ASN A 20 14.77 10.30 8.98
CA ASN A 20 14.19 9.14 8.32
C ASN A 20 15.27 8.11 7.81
N GLU A 21 16.59 8.36 7.99
CA GLU A 21 17.70 7.45 7.63
C GLU A 21 17.83 6.24 8.57
N GLN A 22 17.36 6.28 9.82
CA GLN A 22 17.41 5.10 10.71
C GLN A 22 16.30 4.07 10.41
N ALA A 23 15.14 4.53 9.93
CA ALA A 23 14.07 3.64 9.45
C ALA A 23 14.47 2.86 8.18
N ALA A 24 15.41 3.38 7.38
CA ALA A 24 15.88 2.78 6.13
C ALA A 24 17.17 1.95 6.26
N ARG A 25 18.02 2.21 7.27
CA ARG A 25 19.33 1.53 7.42
C ARG A 25 19.28 0.16 8.12
N ALA A 26 18.17 -0.21 8.75
CA ALA A 26 18.01 -1.46 9.51
C ALA A 26 17.11 -2.51 8.82
N LEU A 27 17.02 -2.51 7.49
CA LEU A 27 16.39 -3.61 6.71
C LEU A 27 17.21 -4.93 6.75
N ASN A 28 17.87 -5.19 7.87
CA ASN A 28 18.31 -6.49 8.34
C ASN A 28 17.71 -6.71 9.74
N GLY A 29 16.59 -7.46 9.81
CA GLY A 29 16.09 -8.07 11.04
C GLY A 29 14.91 -7.40 11.75
N THR A 30 14.20 -6.45 11.11
CA THR A 30 12.96 -5.89 11.67
C THR A 30 11.76 -6.06 10.73
N ASP A 31 10.66 -6.51 11.33
CA ASP A 31 9.51 -7.11 10.64
C ASP A 31 8.33 -6.12 10.45
N LEU A 32 8.36 -4.96 11.13
CA LEU A 32 7.39 -3.85 11.09
C LEU A 32 8.12 -2.51 11.34
N ILE A 33 7.82 -1.42 10.63
CA ILE A 33 8.44 -0.09 10.89
C ILE A 33 7.45 0.82 11.63
N LEU A 34 7.90 1.55 12.64
CA LEU A 34 7.13 2.65 13.24
C LEU A 34 7.64 3.99 12.72
N VAL A 35 6.73 4.79 12.16
CA VAL A 35 7.07 6.01 11.42
C VAL A 35 6.41 7.21 12.09
N TYR A 36 7.22 8.16 12.54
CA TYR A 36 6.69 9.42 13.02
C TYR A 36 6.06 10.22 11.87
N ASP A 37 4.82 10.66 12.04
CA ASP A 37 4.08 11.47 11.08
C ASP A 37 4.55 12.94 11.12
N GLY A 38 5.81 13.15 10.73
CA GLY A 38 6.37 14.45 10.40
C GLY A 38 6.03 14.85 8.95
N PRO A 39 6.17 16.14 8.59
CA PRO A 39 5.92 16.61 7.23
C PRO A 39 6.65 15.76 6.18
N GLY A 40 5.89 15.09 5.31
CA GLY A 40 6.41 14.29 4.19
C GLY A 40 7.15 13.00 4.56
N ALA A 41 7.19 12.59 5.83
CA ALA A 41 7.93 11.40 6.27
C ALA A 41 7.38 10.10 5.64
N ILE A 42 6.05 9.94 5.68
CA ILE A 42 5.37 8.76 5.13
C ILE A 42 5.52 8.72 3.60
N ASP A 43 5.38 9.87 2.94
CA ASP A 43 5.59 10.00 1.50
C ASP A 43 7.01 9.61 1.09
N ALA A 44 8.02 10.01 1.88
CA ALA A 44 9.41 9.66 1.64
C ALA A 44 9.65 8.15 1.81
N LEU A 45 9.02 7.54 2.83
CA LEU A 45 9.08 6.10 3.03
C LEU A 45 8.44 5.32 1.88
N ASP A 46 7.23 5.69 1.47
CA ASP A 46 6.52 5.07 0.34
C ASP A 46 7.36 5.15 -0.94
N ARG A 47 7.91 6.34 -1.26
CA ARG A 47 8.86 6.50 -2.38
C ARG A 47 10.11 5.63 -2.24
N ALA A 48 10.68 5.52 -1.05
CA ALA A 48 11.85 4.68 -0.82
C ALA A 48 11.52 3.18 -1.02
N MET A 49 10.38 2.71 -0.53
CA MET A 49 9.90 1.34 -0.73
C MET A 49 9.66 1.03 -2.21
N LEU A 50 8.99 1.94 -2.93
CA LEU A 50 8.76 1.85 -4.38
C LEU A 50 10.09 1.77 -5.14
N LYS A 51 11.03 2.69 -4.85
CA LYS A 51 12.34 2.73 -5.50
C LYS A 51 13.16 1.46 -5.24
N ALA A 52 13.12 0.94 -4.01
CA ALA A 52 13.84 -0.26 -3.61
C ALA A 52 13.12 -1.56 -4.01
N MET A 53 11.91 -1.50 -4.57
CA MET A 53 11.02 -2.64 -4.80
C MET A 53 10.94 -3.57 -3.57
N THR A 54 10.89 -2.96 -2.38
CA THR A 54 10.90 -3.63 -1.09
C THR A 54 9.83 -2.99 -0.23
N PHE A 55 8.83 -3.78 0.14
CA PHE A 55 7.73 -3.33 0.98
C PHE A 55 7.81 -4.04 2.31
N VAL A 56 7.81 -3.25 3.38
CA VAL A 56 7.75 -3.76 4.75
C VAL A 56 6.50 -3.24 5.44
N PRO A 57 5.91 -4.00 6.37
CA PRO A 57 4.84 -3.52 7.21
C PRO A 57 5.27 -2.22 7.89
N PHE A 58 4.40 -1.21 7.98
CA PHE A 58 4.66 -0.04 8.83
C PHE A 58 3.39 0.50 9.49
N CYS A 59 3.53 1.10 10.67
CA CYS A 59 2.49 1.93 11.30
C CYS A 59 3.01 3.35 11.45
N ALA A 60 2.10 4.32 11.32
CA ALA A 60 2.41 5.72 11.60
C ALA A 60 2.11 6.04 13.07
N TYR A 61 2.73 7.09 13.60
CA TYR A 61 2.35 7.62 14.91
C TYR A 61 2.60 9.13 14.99
N GLY A 62 1.83 9.83 15.81
CA GLY A 62 1.99 11.26 16.00
C GLY A 62 0.81 11.95 16.69
N LYS A 63 0.83 13.29 16.70
CA LYS A 63 -0.27 14.16 17.17
C LYS A 63 -0.91 14.85 15.97
N PRO A 64 -1.78 14.17 15.22
CA PRO A 64 -2.36 14.76 14.01
C PRO A 64 -3.25 15.94 14.39
N HIS A 65 -2.97 17.12 13.84
CA HIS A 65 -3.83 18.29 13.98
C HIS A 65 -5.08 18.24 13.06
N ASP A 66 -5.11 17.27 12.14
CA ASP A 66 -6.18 17.05 11.17
C ASP A 66 -6.35 15.52 10.94
N PRO A 67 -7.57 14.96 11.08
CA PRO A 67 -7.88 13.57 10.73
C PRO A 67 -7.40 13.14 9.33
N TRP A 68 -7.31 14.05 8.37
CA TRP A 68 -6.82 13.72 7.02
C TRP A 68 -5.37 13.22 7.00
N ARG A 69 -4.55 13.58 8.00
CA ARG A 69 -3.20 13.03 8.13
C ARG A 69 -3.21 11.53 8.39
N VAL A 70 -4.11 11.08 9.25
CA VAL A 70 -4.34 9.66 9.54
C VAL A 70 -4.83 8.94 8.29
N VAL A 71 -5.83 9.50 7.61
CA VAL A 71 -6.37 8.93 6.36
C VAL A 71 -5.29 8.82 5.28
N SER A 72 -4.44 9.85 5.14
CA SER A 72 -3.33 9.85 4.19
C SER A 72 -2.30 8.77 4.52
N ALA A 73 -1.92 8.62 5.79
CA ALA A 73 -1.01 7.57 6.24
C ALA A 73 -1.53 6.17 5.87
N LEU A 74 -2.80 5.89 6.18
CA LEU A 74 -3.43 4.61 5.88
C LEU A 74 -3.52 4.36 4.36
N ARG A 75 -3.85 5.39 3.56
CA ARG A 75 -3.86 5.29 2.09
C ARG A 75 -2.49 5.01 1.49
N ARG A 76 -1.41 5.47 2.14
CA ARG A 76 -0.02 5.16 1.77
C ARG A 76 0.45 3.78 2.23
N GLY A 77 -0.43 2.99 2.85
CA GLY A 77 -0.15 1.62 3.25
C GLY A 77 0.28 1.47 4.70
N ALA A 78 0.13 2.51 5.54
CA ALA A 78 0.24 2.33 6.98
C ALA A 78 -0.82 1.32 7.43
N ILE A 79 -0.42 0.38 8.28
CA ILE A 79 -1.32 -0.65 8.78
C ILE A 79 -2.20 -0.10 9.88
N ASP A 80 -1.63 0.79 10.70
CA ASP A 80 -2.31 1.48 11.77
C ASP A 80 -1.68 2.88 11.99
N TYR A 81 -2.38 3.71 12.76
CA TYR A 81 -1.90 5.01 13.22
C TYR A 81 -2.05 5.13 14.74
N PHE A 82 -0.96 5.40 15.45
CA PHE A 82 -0.96 5.55 16.89
C PHE A 82 -0.91 7.02 17.30
N LEU A 83 -1.82 7.42 18.19
CA LEU A 83 -1.78 8.77 18.77
C LEU A 83 -0.61 8.86 19.75
N PHE A 84 0.13 9.97 19.71
CA PHE A 84 1.19 10.27 20.66
C PHE A 84 0.67 11.22 21.76
N PRO A 85 1.03 11.04 23.05
CA PRO A 85 1.81 9.93 23.59
C PRO A 85 1.06 8.60 23.43
N THR A 86 1.80 7.54 23.14
CA THR A 86 1.25 6.21 22.90
C THR A 86 0.82 5.56 24.21
N ASP A 87 -0.28 4.81 24.18
CA ASP A 87 -0.73 4.04 25.35
C ASP A 87 -0.15 2.61 25.37
N VAL A 88 -0.38 1.90 26.47
CA VAL A 88 0.11 0.54 26.75
C VAL A 88 -0.44 -0.51 25.76
N THR A 89 -1.46 -0.19 24.96
CA THR A 89 -2.08 -1.10 23.98
C THR A 89 -1.31 -1.17 22.65
N LEU A 90 -0.28 -0.31 22.47
CA LEU A 90 0.58 -0.26 21.29
C LEU A 90 1.17 -1.62 20.91
N ASN A 91 1.57 -2.42 21.91
CA ASN A 91 2.20 -3.73 21.70
C ASN A 91 1.28 -4.75 21.05
N GLU A 92 0.04 -4.85 21.54
CA GLU A 92 -0.96 -5.79 21.01
C GLU A 92 -1.39 -5.40 19.59
N ARG A 93 -1.62 -4.09 19.38
CA ARG A 93 -2.00 -3.56 18.07
C ARG A 93 -0.87 -3.68 17.05
N ALA A 94 0.39 -3.46 17.46
CA ALA A 94 1.55 -3.64 16.59
C ALA A 94 1.74 -5.11 16.18
N LEU A 95 1.48 -6.06 17.09
CA LEU A 95 1.58 -7.49 16.78
C LEU A 95 0.50 -7.93 15.77
N LEU A 96 -0.74 -7.47 15.95
CA LEU A 96 -1.81 -7.67 14.98
C LEU A 96 -1.45 -7.05 13.63
N ALA A 97 -0.98 -5.80 13.66
CA ALA A 97 -0.56 -5.07 12.48
C ALA A 97 0.55 -5.80 11.71
N TYR A 98 1.52 -6.40 12.38
CA TYR A 98 2.57 -7.19 11.73
C TYR A 98 2.00 -8.37 10.91
N SER A 99 1.11 -9.15 11.52
CA SER A 99 0.56 -10.37 10.90
C SER A 99 -0.24 -10.07 9.62
N GLU A 100 -1.01 -8.97 9.61
CA GLU A 100 -1.75 -8.49 8.46
C GLU A 100 -0.84 -7.78 7.45
N GLY A 101 0.08 -6.98 7.99
CA GLY A 101 1.01 -6.15 7.26
C GLY A 101 1.88 -6.95 6.31
N ARG A 102 2.40 -8.08 6.76
CA ARG A 102 3.30 -8.91 5.92
C ARG A 102 2.61 -9.40 4.65
N LYS A 103 1.35 -9.85 4.76
CA LYS A 103 0.55 -10.26 3.59
C LYS A 103 0.26 -9.07 2.66
N ARG A 104 -0.06 -7.91 3.22
CA ARG A 104 -0.29 -6.67 2.45
C ARG A 104 0.98 -6.22 1.72
N SER A 105 2.14 -6.26 2.37
CA SER A 105 3.43 -5.92 1.78
C SER A 105 3.83 -6.86 0.64
N LEU A 106 3.64 -8.17 0.83
CA LEU A 106 3.88 -9.16 -0.24
C LEU A 106 2.94 -8.95 -1.44
N ARG A 107 1.65 -8.69 -1.19
CA ARG A 107 0.67 -8.38 -2.24
C ARG A 107 1.02 -7.08 -2.97
N ARG A 108 1.39 -6.03 -2.24
CA ARG A 108 1.88 -4.77 -2.82
C ARG A 108 3.07 -5.04 -3.72
N LEU A 109 4.08 -5.77 -3.25
CA LEU A 109 5.25 -6.15 -4.06
C LEU A 109 4.85 -6.91 -5.34
N GLN A 110 3.93 -7.87 -5.24
CA GLN A 110 3.43 -8.63 -6.39
C GLN A 110 2.76 -7.71 -7.41
N PHE A 111 1.88 -6.81 -6.99
CA PHE A 111 1.17 -5.90 -7.89
C PHE A 111 2.07 -4.83 -8.49
N GLU A 112 3.07 -4.35 -7.75
CA GLU A 112 4.08 -3.42 -8.26
C GLU A 112 4.94 -4.07 -9.34
N LYS A 113 5.33 -5.35 -9.14
CA LYS A 113 6.01 -6.15 -10.17
C LYS A 113 5.10 -6.40 -11.38
N ALA A 114 3.83 -6.73 -11.15
CA ALA A 114 2.87 -6.93 -12.22
C ALA A 114 2.66 -5.65 -13.04
N ARG A 115 2.57 -4.48 -12.38
CA ARG A 115 2.48 -3.17 -13.06
C ARG A 115 3.63 -2.96 -14.03
N ILE A 116 4.86 -3.19 -13.58
CA ILE A 116 6.04 -3.05 -14.44
C ILE A 116 5.98 -4.05 -15.60
N ALA A 117 5.53 -5.29 -15.34
CA ALA A 117 5.42 -6.33 -16.35
C ALA A 117 4.31 -6.11 -17.38
N ILE A 118 3.35 -5.21 -17.16
CA ILE A 118 2.33 -4.84 -18.16
C ILE A 118 2.98 -4.38 -19.47
N GLY A 119 4.10 -3.66 -19.38
CA GLY A 119 4.85 -3.21 -20.56
C GLY A 119 5.47 -4.35 -21.40
N ASN A 120 5.52 -5.57 -20.86
CA ASN A 120 6.03 -6.75 -21.56
C ASN A 120 4.93 -7.59 -22.22
N LEU A 121 3.66 -7.19 -22.08
CA LEU A 121 2.56 -7.87 -22.75
C LEU A 121 2.56 -7.53 -24.24
N SER A 122 2.23 -8.52 -25.08
CA SER A 122 1.89 -8.23 -26.47
C SER A 122 0.59 -7.41 -26.53
N THR A 123 0.38 -6.69 -27.64
CA THR A 123 -0.87 -5.93 -27.87
C THR A 123 -2.11 -6.78 -27.58
N ARG A 124 -2.11 -8.02 -28.06
CA ARG A 124 -3.25 -8.92 -27.88
C ARG A 124 -3.43 -9.39 -26.44
N GLN A 125 -2.34 -9.67 -25.74
CA GLN A 125 -2.40 -10.01 -24.32
C GLN A 125 -2.92 -8.84 -23.50
N TYR A 126 -2.46 -7.62 -23.79
CA TYR A 126 -2.91 -6.41 -23.12
C TYR A 126 -4.42 -6.18 -23.30
N GLU A 127 -4.94 -6.23 -24.54
CA GLU A 127 -6.37 -6.10 -24.82
C GLU A 127 -7.22 -7.10 -24.03
N ILE A 128 -6.79 -8.37 -23.99
CA ILE A 128 -7.48 -9.43 -23.26
C ILE A 128 -7.43 -9.18 -21.74
N VAL A 129 -6.27 -8.79 -21.21
CA VAL A 129 -6.09 -8.48 -19.79
C VAL A 129 -6.97 -7.31 -19.34
N VAL A 130 -7.08 -6.26 -20.15
CA VAL A 130 -7.93 -5.09 -19.83
C VAL A 130 -9.39 -5.52 -19.72
N LEU A 131 -9.90 -6.27 -20.69
CA LEU A 131 -11.28 -6.76 -20.66
C LEU A 131 -11.54 -7.78 -19.53
N ALA A 132 -10.56 -8.63 -19.24
CA ALA A 132 -10.65 -9.56 -18.12
C ALA A 132 -10.67 -8.81 -16.77
N ALA A 133 -9.89 -7.73 -16.63
CA ALA A 133 -9.92 -6.87 -15.45
C ALA A 133 -11.24 -6.08 -15.32
N ASP A 134 -11.97 -5.89 -16.41
CA ASP A 134 -13.36 -5.37 -16.42
C ASP A 134 -14.40 -6.44 -16.02
N GLY A 135 -13.97 -7.67 -15.74
CA GLY A 135 -14.84 -8.77 -15.32
C GLY A 135 -15.46 -9.56 -16.48
N LEU A 136 -14.99 -9.37 -17.71
CA LEU A 136 -15.50 -10.14 -18.85
C LEU A 136 -14.95 -11.57 -18.82
N THR A 137 -15.83 -12.54 -19.10
CA THR A 137 -15.42 -13.95 -19.25
C THR A 137 -14.66 -14.16 -20.57
N PRO A 138 -13.82 -15.21 -20.68
CA PRO A 138 -13.11 -15.52 -21.93
C PRO A 138 -14.02 -15.66 -23.16
N ARG A 139 -15.27 -16.12 -22.96
CA ARG A 139 -16.29 -16.20 -24.00
C ARG A 139 -16.76 -14.82 -24.47
N MET A 140 -17.00 -13.89 -23.54
CA MET A 140 -17.40 -12.51 -23.85
C MET A 140 -16.27 -11.75 -24.54
N ILE A 141 -15.04 -11.89 -24.04
CA ILE A 141 -13.83 -11.32 -24.65
C ILE A 141 -13.67 -11.83 -26.07
N GLY A 142 -13.83 -13.15 -26.29
CA GLY A 142 -13.74 -13.74 -27.62
C GLY A 142 -14.75 -13.13 -28.60
N ARG A 143 -16.01 -12.97 -28.16
CA ARG A 143 -17.05 -12.32 -28.98
C ARG A 143 -16.69 -10.87 -29.32
N GLN A 144 -16.16 -10.10 -28.37
CA GLN A 144 -15.82 -8.70 -28.57
C GLN A 144 -14.60 -8.53 -29.48
N LEU A 145 -13.63 -9.44 -29.39
CA LEU A 145 -12.36 -9.36 -30.10
C LEU A 145 -12.30 -10.20 -31.38
N GLY A 146 -13.38 -10.91 -31.74
CA GLY A 146 -13.43 -11.80 -32.91
C GLY A 146 -12.56 -13.06 -32.76
N LEU A 147 -12.42 -13.59 -31.54
CA LEU A 147 -11.63 -14.81 -31.25
C LEU A 147 -12.50 -15.95 -30.73
N ALA A 148 -12.00 -17.17 -30.95
CA ALA A 148 -12.49 -18.32 -30.22
C ALA A 148 -12.15 -18.21 -28.71
N GLN A 149 -13.06 -18.66 -27.85
CA GLN A 149 -12.85 -18.69 -26.39
C GLN A 149 -11.52 -19.35 -26.02
N ARG A 150 -11.19 -20.48 -26.65
CA ARG A 150 -9.94 -21.22 -26.38
C ARG A 150 -8.70 -20.39 -26.67
N THR A 151 -8.74 -19.56 -27.71
CA THR A 151 -7.65 -18.65 -28.07
C THR A 151 -7.48 -17.56 -27.00
N VAL A 152 -8.59 -17.01 -26.50
CA VAL A 152 -8.56 -16.04 -25.39
C VAL A 152 -7.93 -16.66 -24.14
N GLU A 153 -8.35 -17.86 -23.75
CA GLU A 153 -7.77 -18.57 -22.59
C GLU A 153 -6.26 -18.77 -22.74
N VAL A 154 -5.77 -19.14 -23.93
CA VAL A 154 -4.34 -19.32 -24.18
C VAL A 154 -3.58 -18.01 -24.00
N HIS A 155 -4.08 -16.91 -24.58
CA HIS A 155 -3.45 -15.60 -24.43
C HIS A 155 -3.54 -15.06 -23.00
N LEU A 156 -4.67 -15.24 -22.32
CA LEU A 156 -4.88 -14.83 -20.94
C LEU A 156 -3.91 -15.58 -20.02
N ASN A 157 -3.78 -16.90 -20.17
CA ASN A 157 -2.82 -17.70 -19.40
C ASN A 157 -1.36 -17.26 -19.65
N ALA A 158 -1.00 -16.94 -20.89
CA ALA A 158 0.32 -16.39 -21.20
C ALA A 158 0.53 -15.02 -20.51
N ALA A 159 -0.47 -14.15 -20.55
CA ALA A 159 -0.42 -12.85 -19.90
C ALA A 159 -0.30 -12.97 -18.38
N MET A 160 -1.08 -13.85 -17.75
CA MET A 160 -1.02 -14.12 -16.31
C MET A 160 0.38 -14.59 -15.87
N ARG A 161 1.04 -15.43 -16.66
CA ARG A 161 2.44 -15.83 -16.42
C ARG A 161 3.40 -14.66 -16.53
N THR A 162 3.25 -13.79 -17.53
CA THR A 162 4.06 -12.57 -17.68
C THR A 162 3.89 -11.64 -16.47
N LEU A 163 2.64 -11.46 -16.01
CA LEU A 163 2.31 -10.61 -14.86
C LEU A 163 2.64 -11.26 -13.51
N ARG A 164 2.95 -12.56 -13.49
CA ARG A 164 3.17 -13.37 -12.28
C ARG A 164 1.98 -13.31 -11.31
N LEU A 165 0.78 -13.31 -11.87
CA LEU A 165 -0.46 -13.44 -11.13
C LEU A 165 -0.89 -14.91 -11.11
N GLU A 166 -1.44 -15.35 -9.99
CA GLU A 166 -1.80 -16.73 -9.73
C GLU A 166 -3.28 -17.01 -10.05
N THR A 167 -4.13 -16.00 -9.92
CA THR A 167 -5.58 -16.11 -10.10
C THR A 167 -6.13 -14.96 -10.93
N GLU A 168 -7.14 -15.23 -11.76
CA GLU A 168 -7.80 -14.21 -12.57
C GLU A 168 -8.49 -13.13 -11.71
N GLN A 169 -8.87 -13.45 -10.46
CA GLN A 169 -9.41 -12.49 -9.50
C GLN A 169 -8.41 -11.36 -9.15
N GLN A 170 -7.11 -11.60 -9.34
CA GLN A 170 -6.10 -10.56 -9.15
C GLN A 170 -6.07 -9.53 -10.27
N LEU A 171 -6.72 -9.74 -11.41
CA LEU A 171 -6.76 -8.76 -12.51
C LEU A 171 -7.60 -7.53 -12.15
N PRO A 172 -8.86 -7.66 -11.67
CA PRO A 172 -9.60 -6.52 -11.11
C PRO A 172 -8.87 -5.85 -9.94
N GLU A 173 -8.24 -6.63 -9.05
CA GLU A 173 -7.45 -6.07 -7.94
C GLU A 173 -6.24 -5.28 -8.43
N LEU A 174 -5.50 -5.78 -9.42
CA LEU A 174 -4.39 -5.08 -10.04
C LEU A 174 -4.90 -3.79 -10.69
N LYS A 175 -6.00 -3.84 -11.45
CA LYS A 175 -6.61 -2.64 -12.05
C LYS A 175 -6.98 -1.60 -10.99
N PHE A 176 -7.63 -2.03 -9.91
CA PHE A 176 -7.95 -1.15 -8.78
C PHE A 176 -6.68 -0.55 -8.17
N ALA A 177 -5.65 -1.37 -7.93
CA ALA A 177 -4.38 -0.92 -7.39
C ALA A 177 -3.72 0.12 -8.30
N LEU A 178 -3.73 -0.07 -9.63
CA LEU A 178 -3.17 0.89 -10.60
C LEU A 178 -3.90 2.24 -10.56
N GLN A 179 -5.23 2.22 -10.57
CA GLN A 179 -6.06 3.43 -10.54
C GLN A 179 -5.87 4.24 -9.26
N HIS A 180 -5.50 3.59 -8.16
CA HIS A 180 -5.31 4.21 -6.85
C HIS A 180 -3.84 4.21 -6.40
N SER A 181 -2.90 3.81 -7.26
CA SER A 181 -1.50 3.59 -6.89
C SER A 181 -0.73 4.88 -6.64
N HIS A 182 -1.26 6.03 -7.05
CA HIS A 182 -0.65 7.34 -6.81
C HIS A 182 -1.71 8.31 -6.28
N VAL A 183 -1.68 8.57 -4.98
CA VAL A 183 -1.98 9.92 -4.50
C VAL A 183 -0.72 10.74 -4.79
N ASP A 184 -0.57 11.10 -6.06
CA ASP A 184 0.41 12.09 -6.50
C ASP A 184 0.18 13.39 -5.74
N GLY A 185 1.17 13.81 -4.96
CA GLY A 185 1.54 15.21 -4.73
C GLY A 185 0.50 16.25 -4.31
N ALA A 186 -0.77 15.90 -4.07
CA ALA A 186 -1.82 16.84 -3.74
C ALA A 186 -2.09 16.88 -2.24
N THR A 187 -1.05 17.14 -1.45
CA THR A 187 -1.25 17.75 -0.12
C THR A 187 -1.68 19.21 -0.21
N SER A 188 -2.05 19.74 -1.39
CA SER A 188 -2.51 21.14 -1.52
C SER A 188 -3.87 21.39 -2.16
N ASN A 189 -4.68 20.38 -2.55
CA ASN A 189 -5.93 20.66 -3.29
C ASN A 189 -7.18 19.87 -2.89
N PHE A 190 -7.14 19.09 -1.80
CA PHE A 190 -8.40 18.80 -1.12
C PHE A 190 -8.83 20.08 -0.41
N LYS A 191 -9.72 20.86 -1.05
CA LYS A 191 -10.52 21.87 -0.36
C LYS A 191 -11.17 21.16 0.84
N HIS A 192 -10.60 21.38 2.01
CA HIS A 192 -11.20 20.96 3.26
C HIS A 192 -12.62 21.57 3.30
N PRO A 193 -13.70 20.80 3.47
CA PRO A 193 -14.90 21.41 4.01
C PRO A 193 -14.50 22.04 5.35
N PRO A 194 -14.85 23.31 5.63
CA PRO A 194 -14.47 23.93 6.89
C PRO A 194 -14.95 23.03 8.02
N LEU A 195 -14.03 22.62 8.88
CA LEU A 195 -14.38 21.98 10.14
C LEU A 195 -15.30 22.98 10.85
N SER A 196 -16.58 22.61 10.98
CA SER A 196 -17.50 23.35 11.82
C SER A 196 -16.81 23.55 13.16
N PRO A 197 -16.75 24.78 13.72
CA PRO A 197 -16.23 24.97 15.05
C PRO A 197 -17.05 24.06 15.97
N TYR A 198 -16.38 23.07 16.55
CA TYR A 198 -16.97 22.31 17.63
C TYR A 198 -17.01 23.28 18.82
N GLU A 199 -18.17 23.92 19.04
CA GLU A 199 -18.42 24.63 20.28
C GLU A 199 -18.68 23.57 21.36
N PRO A 200 -17.80 23.41 22.36
CA PRO A 200 -18.13 22.56 23.50
C PRO A 200 -19.32 23.20 24.21
N GLY A 201 -20.46 22.49 24.23
CA GLY A 201 -21.65 22.91 24.95
C GLY A 201 -21.34 23.26 26.40
N GLY A 202 -21.84 24.42 26.83
CA GLY A 202 -21.70 24.96 28.19
C GLY A 202 -22.53 24.25 29.25
#